data_AF-A0A553P7F1-F1
#
_entry.id   AF-A0A553P7F1-F1
#
_cell.length_a   1.000
_cell.length_b   1.000
_cell.length_c   1.000
_cell.angle_alpha   90.00
_cell.angle_beta   90.00
_cell.angle_gamma   90.00
#
_symmetry.space_group_name_H-M   'P 1'
#
loop_
_entity.id
_entity.type
_entity.pdbx_description
1 polymer ?
#
loop_
_entity_poly.entity_id
_entity_poly.type
_entity_poly.pdbx_seq_one_letter_code
_entity_poly.pdbx_strand_id
1 'polypeptide(L)'
;MNQSIFFVTLAYFLALTLTVNGMPQARQNGATIEVTPVGNLVRTQHRVSGELYIFNQTLLILDNFTFDGLGAGVYINIATKGNNRRQYIQNREIVNYPSLEDNTPIERSYQKERLIISLPQGVQAKDIKWLSIWCEIFGVSFGEVTFPNEV
;
A
#
# COMPACT_ATOMS: atom_id res chain seq x y z
N MET A 1 -40.62 53.40 -43.08
CA MET A 1 -41.64 53.51 -42.02
C MET A 1 -41.14 52.75 -40.81
N ASN A 2 -40.99 53.46 -39.68
CA ASN A 2 -40.74 53.04 -38.28
C ASN A 2 -39.51 52.16 -37.98
N GLN A 3 -38.49 52.58 -37.23
CA GLN A 3 -38.38 53.22 -35.88
C GLN A 3 -38.82 52.34 -34.70
N SER A 4 -37.92 52.28 -33.71
CA SER A 4 -38.13 52.00 -32.27
C SER A 4 -38.06 50.53 -31.79
N ILE A 5 -36.93 50.03 -31.24
CA ILE A 5 -36.29 50.17 -29.90
C ILE A 5 -36.93 49.27 -28.79
N PHE A 6 -36.06 48.71 -27.93
CA PHE A 6 -36.24 48.14 -26.58
C PHE A 6 -36.63 46.64 -26.55
N PHE A 7 -35.96 45.71 -25.86
CA PHE A 7 -35.29 45.76 -24.55
C PHE A 7 -34.12 44.74 -24.49
N VAL A 8 -32.92 45.22 -24.15
CA VAL A 8 -31.83 44.38 -23.62
C VAL A 8 -32.07 44.29 -22.11
N THR A 9 -32.51 43.15 -21.60
CA THR A 9 -32.55 42.91 -20.15
C THR A 9 -31.13 42.68 -19.64
N LEU A 10 -30.59 43.74 -19.09
CA LEU A 10 -29.34 43.83 -18.36
C LEU A 10 -29.43 42.95 -17.09
N ALA A 11 -28.87 41.74 -17.12
CA ALA A 11 -28.68 40.95 -15.91
C ALA A 11 -27.50 41.57 -15.13
N TYR A 12 -27.83 42.49 -14.22
CA TYR A 12 -26.94 42.95 -13.16
C TYR A 12 -26.59 41.75 -12.26
N PHE A 13 -25.57 40.98 -12.61
CA PHE A 13 -24.87 40.16 -11.63
C PHE A 13 -23.81 41.03 -10.98
N LEU A 14 -24.19 41.60 -9.84
CA LEU A 14 -23.30 42.29 -8.92
C LEU A 14 -22.21 41.30 -8.49
N ALA A 15 -21.00 41.45 -9.04
CA ALA A 15 -19.82 40.72 -8.60
C ALA A 15 -19.45 41.21 -7.18
N LEU A 16 -20.03 40.57 -6.16
CA LEU A 16 -19.52 40.67 -4.80
C LEU A 16 -18.25 39.81 -4.73
N THR A 17 -17.12 40.41 -5.08
CA THR A 17 -15.81 39.81 -4.85
C THR A 17 -15.51 39.83 -3.35
N LEU A 18 -16.06 38.85 -2.63
CA LEU A 18 -15.46 38.46 -1.36
C LEU A 18 -14.13 37.80 -1.73
N THR A 19 -13.08 38.59 -1.66
CA THR A 19 -11.73 38.07 -1.48
C THR A 19 -11.80 37.13 -0.29
N VAL A 20 -11.65 35.83 -0.52
CA VAL A 20 -11.41 34.86 0.55
C VAL A 20 -9.97 35.09 1.02
N ASN A 21 -9.74 36.25 1.64
CA ASN A 21 -8.56 36.53 2.41
C ASN A 21 -8.72 35.79 3.73
N GLY A 22 -7.99 34.68 3.88
CA GLY A 22 -7.73 34.09 5.19
C GLY A 22 -8.65 32.94 5.61
N MET A 23 -8.95 31.99 4.73
CA MET A 23 -9.11 30.63 5.25
C MET A 23 -7.72 30.17 5.73
N PRO A 24 -7.51 29.88 7.02
CA PRO A 24 -6.31 29.17 7.42
C PRO A 24 -6.32 27.86 6.64
N GLN A 25 -5.35 27.70 5.73
CA GLN A 25 -5.03 26.37 5.26
C GLN A 25 -4.75 25.56 6.52
N ALA A 26 -5.51 24.49 6.72
CA ALA A 26 -5.16 23.49 7.71
C ALA A 26 -3.77 22.97 7.31
N ARG A 27 -2.73 23.55 7.91
CA ARG A 27 -1.42 22.93 7.95
C ARG A 27 -1.65 21.66 8.74
N GLN A 28 -1.85 20.55 8.04
CA GLN A 28 -1.47 19.28 8.62
C GLN A 28 0.01 19.43 8.91
N ASN A 29 0.35 19.62 10.18
CA ASN A 29 1.71 19.46 10.65
C ASN A 29 2.12 18.07 10.15
N GLY A 30 2.93 18.01 9.09
CA GLY A 30 3.32 16.76 8.47
C GLY A 30 4.11 15.99 9.51
N ALA A 31 3.45 15.08 10.21
CA ALA A 31 4.12 14.12 11.06
C ALA A 31 4.94 13.24 10.12
N THR A 32 6.26 13.42 10.13
CA THR A 32 7.16 12.50 9.46
C THR A 32 7.06 11.17 10.19
N ILE A 33 6.58 10.14 9.48
CA ILE A 33 6.60 8.77 9.98
C ILE A 33 8.01 8.25 9.72
N GLU A 34 8.78 8.01 10.79
CA GLU A 34 10.06 7.34 10.66
C GLU A 34 9.84 5.86 10.33
N VAL A 35 10.49 5.40 9.28
CA VAL A 35 10.46 4.01 8.82
C VAL A 35 11.85 3.59 8.36
N THR A 36 12.16 2.31 8.49
CA THR A 36 13.42 1.75 7.97
C THR A 36 13.15 1.09 6.62
N PRO A 37 13.78 1.54 5.52
CA PRO A 37 13.61 0.91 4.20
C PRO A 37 14.18 -0.52 4.19
N VAL A 38 13.40 -1.47 3.67
CA VAL A 38 13.84 -2.86 3.45
C VAL A 38 14.22 -3.07 1.99
N GLY A 39 13.35 -2.66 1.07
CA GLY A 39 13.59 -2.76 -0.37
C GLY A 39 12.33 -3.01 -1.19
N ASN A 40 12.51 -3.13 -2.49
CA ASN A 40 11.40 -3.31 -3.43
C ASN A 40 11.05 -4.78 -3.61
N LEU A 41 9.77 -5.06 -3.88
CA LEU A 41 9.36 -6.38 -4.37
C LEU A 41 10.02 -6.65 -5.73
N VAL A 42 10.67 -7.81 -5.84
CA VAL A 42 11.35 -8.28 -7.05
C VAL A 42 10.74 -9.59 -7.55
N ARG A 43 11.13 -9.98 -8.78
CA ARG A 43 10.72 -11.23 -9.44
C ARG A 43 9.21 -11.36 -9.54
N THR A 44 8.59 -10.31 -10.06
CA THR A 44 7.17 -10.10 -9.92
C THR A 44 6.35 -10.70 -11.05
N GLN A 45 5.11 -11.06 -10.72
CA GLN A 45 4.05 -11.52 -11.62
C GLN A 45 2.74 -10.82 -11.22
N HIS A 46 1.69 -10.91 -12.04
CA HIS A 46 0.37 -10.36 -11.68
C HIS A 46 0.37 -8.88 -11.30
N ARG A 47 1.24 -8.10 -11.96
CA ARG A 47 1.50 -6.68 -11.70
C ARG A 47 1.89 -6.36 -10.25
N VAL A 48 2.40 -7.34 -9.51
CA VAL A 48 2.92 -7.11 -8.17
C VAL A 48 4.07 -6.12 -8.22
N SER A 49 3.97 -5.06 -7.43
CA SER A 49 5.05 -4.11 -7.16
C SER A 49 4.81 -3.48 -5.79
N GLY A 50 5.84 -2.92 -5.18
CA GLY A 50 5.73 -2.21 -3.91
C GLY A 50 7.08 -2.06 -3.23
N GLU A 51 7.12 -1.16 -2.25
CA GLU A 51 8.30 -0.81 -1.46
C GLU A 51 8.04 -1.20 -0.01
N LEU A 52 8.87 -2.08 0.54
CA LEU A 52 8.71 -2.58 1.91
C LEU A 52 9.54 -1.75 2.89
N TYR A 53 8.91 -1.41 4.00
CA TYR A 53 9.49 -0.69 5.12
C TYR A 53 9.16 -1.37 6.44
N ILE A 54 10.07 -1.28 7.42
CA ILE A 54 9.77 -1.56 8.83
C ILE A 54 9.27 -0.26 9.45
N PHE A 55 8.06 -0.31 10.03
CA PHE A 55 7.54 0.82 10.81
C PHE A 55 7.91 0.70 12.28
N ASN A 56 7.74 -0.49 12.86
CA ASN A 56 8.20 -0.79 14.21
C ASN A 56 8.44 -2.30 14.39
N GLN A 57 8.62 -2.75 15.64
CA GLN A 57 8.92 -4.14 15.96
C GLN A 57 7.87 -5.15 15.46
N THR A 58 6.61 -4.76 15.32
CA THR A 58 5.48 -5.66 15.00
C THR A 58 4.68 -5.25 13.76
N LEU A 59 5.06 -4.15 13.09
CA LEU A 59 4.37 -3.62 11.92
C LEU A 59 5.33 -3.37 10.76
N LEU A 60 4.94 -3.86 9.58
CA LEU A 60 5.55 -3.51 8.30
C LEU A 60 4.61 -2.61 7.49
N ILE A 61 5.20 -1.81 6.60
CA ILE A 61 4.47 -1.03 5.61
C ILE A 61 4.92 -1.48 4.23
N LEU A 62 3.97 -1.93 3.41
CA LEU A 62 4.18 -2.14 1.98
C LEU A 62 3.52 -0.99 1.24
N ASP A 63 4.33 -0.01 0.83
CA ASP A 63 3.85 1.19 0.17
C ASP A 63 3.86 1.05 -1.35
N ASN A 64 3.04 1.87 -2.02
CA ASN A 64 2.91 1.88 -3.49
C ASN A 64 2.61 0.47 -4.06
N PHE A 65 1.84 -0.32 -3.29
CA PHE A 65 1.51 -1.69 -3.62
C PHE A 65 0.53 -1.76 -4.78
N THR A 66 0.88 -2.55 -5.79
CA THR A 66 0.01 -2.85 -6.94
C THR A 66 -0.11 -4.36 -7.07
N PHE A 67 -1.30 -4.85 -7.41
CA PHE A 67 -1.59 -6.25 -7.71
C PHE A 67 -2.85 -6.29 -8.58
N ASP A 68 -2.87 -7.08 -9.65
CA ASP A 68 -4.00 -7.10 -10.58
C ASP A 68 -5.23 -7.89 -10.08
N GLY A 69 -5.13 -8.55 -8.92
CA GLY A 69 -6.21 -9.35 -8.35
C GLY A 69 -6.31 -10.75 -8.95
N LEU A 70 -5.40 -11.13 -9.86
CA LEU A 70 -5.40 -12.44 -10.49
C LEU A 70 -4.56 -13.43 -9.70
N GLY A 71 -5.12 -14.63 -9.48
CA GLY A 71 -4.51 -15.69 -8.70
C GLY A 71 -5.51 -16.27 -7.72
N ALA A 72 -5.37 -17.55 -7.39
CA ALA A 72 -6.20 -18.21 -6.39
C ALA A 72 -5.36 -18.47 -5.14
N GLY A 73 -5.91 -18.15 -3.96
CA GLY A 73 -5.22 -18.36 -2.68
C GLY A 73 -3.94 -17.55 -2.56
N VAL A 74 -4.02 -16.22 -2.76
CA VAL A 74 -2.88 -15.31 -2.62
C VAL A 74 -2.79 -14.80 -1.19
N TYR A 75 -1.62 -14.90 -0.58
CA TYR A 75 -1.37 -14.51 0.81
C TYR A 75 -0.10 -13.69 0.93
N ILE A 76 0.05 -12.98 2.05
CA ILE A 76 1.36 -12.48 2.48
C ILE A 76 2.01 -13.57 3.31
N ASN A 77 3.18 -14.03 2.87
CA ASN A 77 4.00 -15.00 3.60
C ASN A 77 5.30 -14.34 4.06
N ILE A 78 5.77 -14.74 5.23
CA ILE A 78 7.09 -14.35 5.75
C ILE A 78 7.93 -15.59 6.07
N ALA A 79 9.25 -15.43 6.18
CA ALA A 79 10.12 -16.44 6.78
C ALA A 79 11.10 -15.78 7.75
N THR A 80 11.24 -16.36 8.94
CA THR A 80 12.22 -15.95 9.97
C THR A 80 13.46 -16.83 10.00
N LYS A 81 13.46 -17.91 9.21
CA LYS A 81 14.53 -18.91 9.14
C LYS A 81 14.98 -19.15 7.70
N GLY A 82 16.25 -19.54 7.58
CA GLY A 82 16.90 -19.83 6.32
C GLY A 82 17.90 -18.75 5.92
N ASN A 83 18.70 -19.04 4.90
CA ASN A 83 19.71 -18.12 4.36
C ASN A 83 19.66 -17.98 2.83
N ASN A 84 18.66 -18.61 2.21
CA ASN A 84 18.44 -18.55 0.78
C ASN A 84 16.96 -18.78 0.47
N ARG A 85 16.55 -18.41 -0.74
CA ARG A 85 15.16 -18.47 -1.17
C ARG A 85 14.50 -19.83 -1.01
N ARG A 86 15.21 -20.93 -1.31
CA ARG A 86 14.62 -22.28 -1.17
C ARG A 86 14.24 -22.54 0.28
N GLN A 87 15.12 -22.18 1.22
CA GLN A 87 14.86 -22.31 2.64
C GLN A 87 13.77 -21.35 3.12
N TYR A 88 13.71 -20.11 2.61
CA TYR A 88 12.63 -19.18 2.93
C TYR A 88 11.26 -19.75 2.56
N ILE A 89 11.13 -20.31 1.35
CA ILE A 89 9.88 -20.95 0.90
C ILE A 89 9.48 -22.14 1.78
N GLN A 90 10.46 -22.93 2.23
CA GLN A 90 10.24 -24.09 3.09
C GLN A 90 9.85 -23.73 4.53
N ASN A 91 10.34 -22.59 5.03
CA ASN A 91 10.08 -22.11 6.39
C ASN A 91 9.09 -20.93 6.40
N ARG A 92 8.25 -20.82 5.38
CA ARG A 92 7.30 -19.71 5.26
C ARG A 92 6.12 -19.91 6.21
N GLU A 93 5.61 -18.80 6.70
CA GLU A 93 4.41 -18.72 7.54
C GLU A 93 3.47 -17.68 6.95
N ILE A 94 2.16 -17.94 6.97
CA ILE A 94 1.14 -17.01 6.50
C ILE A 94 1.00 -15.86 7.51
N VAL A 95 0.90 -14.64 6.99
CA VAL A 95 0.52 -13.46 7.75
C VAL A 95 -0.95 -13.16 7.48
N ASN A 96 -1.75 -13.06 8.54
CA ASN A 96 -3.16 -12.68 8.47
C ASN A 96 -3.29 -11.29 7.84
N TYR A 97 -3.83 -11.24 6.63
CA TYR A 97 -4.13 -10.03 5.88
C TYR A 97 -5.14 -10.38 4.77
N PRO A 98 -6.18 -9.56 4.51
CA PRO A 98 -6.40 -8.22 5.06
C PRO A 98 -7.06 -8.19 6.45
N SER A 99 -7.63 -9.30 6.90
CA SER A 99 -8.19 -9.44 8.24
C SER A 99 -7.14 -9.98 9.21
N LEU A 100 -7.23 -9.57 10.49
CA LEU A 100 -6.28 -9.99 11.52
C LEU A 100 -6.64 -11.33 12.16
N GLU A 101 -7.89 -11.77 12.01
CA GLU A 101 -8.44 -12.92 12.74
C GLU A 101 -8.53 -14.19 11.88
N ASP A 102 -8.52 -14.04 10.56
CA ASP A 102 -8.67 -15.16 9.63
C ASP A 102 -7.59 -15.20 8.54
N ASN A 103 -7.30 -16.42 8.08
CA ASN A 103 -6.44 -16.67 6.94
C ASN A 103 -7.24 -16.52 5.64
N THR A 104 -7.77 -15.32 5.41
CA THR A 104 -8.47 -14.99 4.17
C THR A 104 -7.46 -14.64 3.07
N PRO A 105 -7.62 -15.19 1.85
CA PRO A 105 -6.75 -14.81 0.75
C PRO A 105 -7.03 -13.38 0.29
N ILE A 106 -6.01 -12.77 -0.30
CA ILE A 106 -6.11 -11.49 -1.00
C ILE A 106 -6.77 -11.72 -2.36
N GLU A 107 -8.02 -11.30 -2.50
CA GLU A 107 -8.81 -11.53 -3.73
C GLU A 107 -9.05 -10.25 -4.55
N ARG A 108 -8.80 -9.08 -3.98
CA ARG A 108 -8.99 -7.80 -4.70
C ARG A 108 -7.71 -7.33 -5.39
N SER A 109 -7.90 -6.53 -6.43
CA SER A 109 -6.81 -5.74 -7.02
C SER A 109 -6.41 -4.57 -6.11
N TYR A 110 -5.15 -4.15 -6.23
CA TYR A 110 -4.57 -2.96 -5.59
C TYR A 110 -3.94 -2.05 -6.65
N GLN A 111 -4.07 -0.74 -6.46
CA GLN A 111 -3.47 0.26 -7.37
C GLN A 111 -2.73 1.33 -6.58
N LYS A 112 -1.41 1.15 -6.44
CA LYS A 112 -0.52 2.06 -5.68
C LYS A 112 -1.03 2.35 -4.26
N GLU A 113 -1.57 1.33 -3.61
CA GLU A 113 -2.14 1.44 -2.27
C GLU A 113 -1.08 1.16 -1.20
N ARG A 114 -1.34 1.59 0.03
CA ARG A 114 -0.50 1.30 1.18
C ARG A 114 -1.11 0.18 2.00
N LEU A 115 -0.32 -0.86 2.29
CA LEU A 115 -0.71 -1.91 3.22
C LEU A 115 0.03 -1.75 4.54
N ILE A 116 -0.72 -1.83 5.64
CA ILE A 116 -0.17 -1.96 7.00
C ILE A 116 -0.30 -3.42 7.39
N ILE A 117 0.84 -4.07 7.65
CA ILE A 117 0.92 -5.51 7.84
C ILE A 117 1.32 -5.76 9.29
N SER A 118 0.39 -6.31 10.08
CA SER A 118 0.65 -6.76 11.44
C SER A 118 1.35 -8.10 11.43
N LEU A 119 2.49 -8.20 12.11
CA LEU A 119 3.25 -9.44 12.20
C LEU A 119 2.53 -10.45 13.11
N PRO A 120 2.66 -11.77 12.82
CA PRO A 120 2.12 -12.81 13.69
C PRO A 120 2.65 -12.70 15.13
N GLN A 121 1.88 -13.21 16.09
CA GLN A 121 2.27 -13.16 17.49
C GLN A 121 3.65 -13.80 17.72
N GLY A 122 4.55 -13.07 18.39
CA GLY A 122 5.90 -13.53 18.69
C GLY A 122 6.92 -13.31 17.58
N VAL A 123 6.51 -12.86 16.39
CA VAL A 123 7.42 -12.47 15.31
C VAL A 123 7.77 -10.99 15.45
N GLN A 124 9.07 -10.68 15.45
CA GLN A 124 9.56 -9.30 15.38
C GLN A 124 10.12 -9.01 13.98
N ALA A 125 10.00 -7.76 13.54
CA ALA A 125 10.45 -7.33 12.22
C ALA A 125 11.95 -7.63 11.97
N LYS A 126 12.79 -7.48 13.00
CA LYS A 126 14.23 -7.79 12.97
C LYS A 126 14.56 -9.26 12.69
N ASP A 127 13.62 -10.17 12.97
CA ASP A 127 13.82 -11.61 12.83
C ASP A 127 13.41 -12.08 11.42
N ILE A 128 12.70 -11.24 10.65
CA ILE A 128 12.25 -11.57 9.31
C ILE A 128 13.44 -11.54 8.34
N LYS A 129 13.50 -12.58 7.50
CA LYS A 129 14.51 -12.73 6.44
C LYS A 129 13.92 -12.55 5.05
N TRP A 130 12.61 -12.76 4.91
CA TRP A 130 11.94 -12.75 3.62
C TRP A 130 10.45 -12.48 3.76
N LEU A 131 9.88 -11.72 2.83
CA LEU A 131 8.44 -11.53 2.66
C LEU A 131 8.07 -11.80 1.20
N SER A 132 6.91 -12.40 0.96
CA SER A 132 6.38 -12.65 -0.37
C SER A 132 4.87 -12.51 -0.45
N ILE A 133 4.43 -11.98 -1.58
CA ILE A 133 3.07 -12.17 -2.07
C ILE A 133 3.03 -13.55 -2.72
N TRP A 134 2.47 -14.52 -2.03
CA TRP A 134 2.58 -15.94 -2.35
C TRP A 134 1.25 -16.52 -2.79
N CYS A 135 1.24 -17.24 -3.91
CA CYS A 135 0.09 -18.01 -4.34
C CYS A 135 0.23 -19.45 -3.81
N GLU A 136 -0.60 -19.82 -2.84
CA GLU A 136 -0.58 -21.15 -2.23
C GLU A 136 -0.99 -22.24 -3.21
N ILE A 137 -1.93 -21.96 -4.13
CA ILE A 137 -2.44 -22.96 -5.08
C ILE A 137 -1.35 -23.43 -6.05
N PHE A 138 -0.50 -22.52 -6.52
CA PHE A 138 0.56 -22.85 -7.48
C PHE A 138 1.94 -23.01 -6.83
N GLY A 139 2.08 -22.68 -5.55
CA GLY A 139 3.35 -22.77 -4.83
C GLY A 139 4.42 -21.83 -5.39
N VAL A 140 4.03 -20.63 -5.79
CA VAL A 140 4.92 -19.62 -6.39
C VAL A 140 4.77 -18.25 -5.75
N SER A 141 5.85 -17.48 -5.77
CA SER A 141 5.83 -16.06 -5.38
C SER A 141 5.42 -15.21 -6.57
N PHE A 142 4.44 -14.32 -6.36
CA PHE A 142 4.10 -13.24 -7.28
C PHE A 142 4.96 -11.99 -7.07
N GLY A 143 5.67 -11.89 -5.96
CA GLY A 143 6.65 -10.86 -5.70
C GLY A 143 7.25 -11.07 -4.33
N GLU A 144 8.54 -10.81 -4.17
CA GLU A 144 9.24 -11.10 -2.93
C GLU A 144 10.32 -10.07 -2.62
N VAL A 145 10.67 -9.94 -1.35
CA VAL A 145 11.77 -9.12 -0.87
C VAL A 145 12.54 -9.87 0.21
N THR A 146 13.86 -9.81 0.14
CA THR A 146 14.76 -10.35 1.17
C THR A 146 15.20 -9.21 2.07
N PHE A 147 15.13 -9.43 3.37
CA PHE A 147 15.58 -8.46 4.36
C PHE A 147 17.12 -8.47 4.39
N PRO A 148 17.77 -7.29 4.48
CA PRO A 148 19.22 -7.26 4.64
C PRO A 148 19.63 -7.90 5.97
N ASN A 149 20.88 -8.37 6.06
CA ASN A 149 21.38 -9.05 7.26
C ASN A 149 21.46 -8.10 8.48
N GLU A 150 21.51 -6.80 8.22
CA GLU A 150 21.51 -5.73 9.22
C GLU A 150 20.31 -4.83 8.89
N VAL A 151 19.30 -4.84 9.77
CA VAL A 151 18.17 -3.92 9.76
C VAL A 151 18.07 -3.29 11.14
#